data_AF-A0A9Q0Y4C9-F1
#
_entry.id   AF-A0A9Q0Y4C9-F1
#
_cell.length_a   1.000
_cell.length_b   1.000
_cell.length_c   1.000
_cell.angle_alpha   90.00
_cell.angle_beta   90.00
_cell.angle_gamma   90.00
#
_symmetry.space_group_name_H-M   'P 1'
#
loop_
_entity.id
_entity.type
_entity.pdbx_description
1 polymer ?
#
loop_
_entity_poly.entity_id
_entity_poly.type
_entity_poly.pdbx_seq_one_letter_code
_entity_poly.pdbx_strand_id
1 'polypeptide(L)'
;MVAEKEGMSPRQGRPPQLQEPLRQAKRTKKQVGDGFTIKAMMKNTVVKGPPAAGAFKERPTKPTAFRKFYERGDFPIALEHDTRGNKIAWKVEIEKLDYHHYLPLFFDGLCEMQFPYEFFARQGIHDMLEHGGNKILPVIPQLIIPIKNALNLRNRQVICITLKVLQHLVVSADMVGEALVPYYRQVLPILNIFKNKNVNSGDGIDYSQQKRENIGDLIQETLEAFERYGGGNHITLTKIELMSKRQKARGWTAPLHHSVDMINTYYAKSCCTRWFQ
;
A
#
# COMPACT_ATOMS: atom_id res chain seq x y z
N MET A 1 16.09 10.07 90.12
CA MET A 1 15.40 11.30 90.56
C MET A 1 13.95 11.17 90.14
N VAL A 2 13.06 11.12 91.13
CA VAL A 2 11.61 11.12 90.97
C VAL A 2 11.17 12.57 90.79
N ALA A 3 10.20 12.81 89.89
CA ALA A 3 9.36 14.01 89.95
C ALA A 3 7.97 13.68 89.38
N GLU A 4 6.95 14.00 90.18
CA GLU A 4 5.52 13.75 90.00
C GLU A 4 4.90 14.53 88.82
N LYS A 5 3.72 14.07 88.35
CA LYS A 5 2.52 14.93 88.32
C LYS A 5 1.22 14.16 88.07
N GLU A 6 0.24 14.50 88.89
CA GLU A 6 -1.17 14.11 88.84
C GLU A 6 -1.92 14.67 87.61
N GLY A 7 -3.09 14.09 87.30
CA GLY A 7 -4.12 14.82 86.55
C GLY A 7 -5.18 14.00 85.80
N MET A 8 -6.26 13.65 86.49
CA MET A 8 -7.67 13.74 86.06
C MET A 8 -8.12 13.10 84.72
N SER A 9 -8.80 11.95 84.82
CA SER A 9 -9.69 11.41 83.78
C SER A 9 -11.11 11.97 83.96
N PRO A 10 -11.89 12.21 82.88
CA PRO A 10 -13.29 11.83 83.04
C PRO A 10 -13.98 11.30 81.75
N ARG A 11 -14.94 10.39 82.04
CA ARG A 11 -16.18 10.05 81.31
C ARG A 11 -16.12 8.93 80.26
N GLN A 12 -16.47 7.74 80.75
CA GLN A 12 -16.94 6.59 79.97
C GLN A 12 -18.15 6.97 79.10
N GLY A 13 -17.96 6.90 77.78
CA GLY A 13 -19.04 6.93 76.79
C GLY A 13 -19.73 5.56 76.70
N ARG A 14 -21.05 5.61 76.63
CA ARG A 14 -21.98 4.49 76.39
C ARG A 14 -21.58 3.67 75.14
N PRO A 15 -21.69 2.32 75.13
CA PRO A 15 -21.27 1.52 73.99
C PRO A 15 -22.22 1.71 72.79
N PRO A 16 -21.69 1.92 71.56
CA PRO A 16 -22.52 2.05 70.37
C PRO A 16 -23.06 0.70 69.89
N GLN A 17 -24.35 0.66 69.57
CA GLN A 17 -25.02 -0.43 68.87
C GLN A 17 -24.29 -0.75 67.56
N LEU A 18 -24.08 -2.04 67.29
CA LEU A 18 -23.63 -2.56 66.00
C LEU A 18 -24.53 -2.03 64.88
N GLN A 19 -23.97 -1.15 64.05
CA GLN A 19 -24.57 -0.72 62.80
C GLN A 19 -24.02 -1.61 61.69
N GLU A 20 -24.89 -2.43 61.09
CA GLU A 20 -24.55 -3.21 59.89
C GLU A 20 -24.05 -2.30 58.76
N PRO A 21 -23.00 -2.69 58.00
CA PRO A 21 -22.53 -1.86 56.90
C PRO A 21 -23.58 -1.77 55.78
N LEU A 22 -23.94 -0.52 55.47
CA LEU A 22 -24.79 -0.15 54.34
C LEU A 22 -24.27 -0.74 53.02
N ARG A 23 -25.09 -1.63 52.45
CA ARG A 23 -25.25 -1.99 51.03
C ARG A 23 -24.07 -1.66 50.11
N GLN A 24 -23.29 -2.68 49.78
CA GLN A 24 -22.34 -2.66 48.66
C GLN A 24 -23.00 -2.08 47.40
N ALA A 25 -22.46 -0.97 46.89
CA ALA A 25 -22.89 -0.39 45.61
C ALA A 25 -22.66 -1.43 44.50
N LYS A 26 -23.75 -2.00 43.98
CA LYS A 26 -23.71 -2.90 42.81
C LYS A 26 -23.08 -2.13 41.65
N ARG A 27 -21.82 -2.43 41.31
CA ARG A 27 -21.21 -1.98 40.04
C ARG A 27 -22.05 -2.53 38.90
N THR A 28 -22.88 -1.68 38.29
CA THR A 28 -23.70 -2.01 37.14
C THR A 28 -22.78 -2.44 36.00
N LYS A 29 -22.78 -3.74 35.67
CA LYS A 29 -22.01 -4.25 34.52
C LYS A 29 -22.49 -3.53 33.27
N LYS A 30 -21.60 -2.76 32.64
CA LYS A 30 -21.89 -2.11 31.36
C LYS A 30 -22.20 -3.19 30.33
N GLN A 31 -23.36 -3.13 29.70
CA GLN A 31 -23.74 -4.08 28.65
C GLN A 31 -23.01 -3.70 27.36
N VAL A 32 -22.54 -4.67 26.58
CA VAL A 32 -21.95 -4.40 25.26
C VAL A 32 -23.00 -4.69 24.21
N GLY A 33 -23.29 -3.71 23.36
CA GLY A 33 -24.29 -3.82 22.30
C GLY A 33 -23.70 -3.57 20.92
N ASP A 34 -24.25 -4.21 19.90
CA ASP A 34 -23.90 -3.90 18.52
C ASP A 34 -24.42 -2.52 18.12
N GLY A 35 -23.71 -1.87 17.19
CA GLY A 35 -24.11 -0.58 16.63
C GLY A 35 -25.48 -0.63 15.96
N PHE A 36 -26.13 0.52 15.84
CA PHE A 36 -27.43 0.67 15.16
C PHE A 36 -28.58 -0.18 15.73
N THR A 37 -28.47 -0.64 16.98
CA THR A 37 -29.51 -1.43 17.67
C THR A 37 -30.15 -0.62 18.80
N ILE A 38 -31.41 -0.90 19.16
CA ILE A 38 -32.10 -0.25 20.30
C ILE A 38 -31.30 -0.37 21.61
N LYS A 39 -30.58 -1.49 21.80
CA LYS A 39 -29.67 -1.72 22.94
C LYS A 39 -28.53 -0.69 23.01
N ALA A 40 -28.04 -0.20 21.87
CA ALA A 40 -27.01 0.83 21.77
C ALA A 40 -27.47 2.19 22.35
N MET A 41 -28.79 2.43 22.41
CA MET A 41 -29.39 3.65 22.97
C MET A 41 -29.75 3.53 24.46
N MET A 42 -29.55 2.36 25.08
CA MET A 42 -29.88 2.13 26.49
C MET A 42 -28.79 2.69 27.42
N LYS A 43 -29.23 3.20 28.59
CA LYS A 43 -28.31 3.64 29.66
C LYS A 43 -27.44 2.47 30.13
N ASN A 44 -26.15 2.72 30.34
CA ASN A 44 -25.13 1.72 30.71
C ASN A 44 -24.73 0.72 29.61
N THR A 45 -25.00 1.03 28.33
CA THR A 45 -24.51 0.21 27.21
C THR A 45 -23.30 0.86 26.54
N VAL A 46 -22.26 0.07 26.27
CA VAL A 46 -21.10 0.46 25.44
C VAL A 46 -21.29 -0.17 24.06
N VAL A 47 -21.34 0.67 23.04
CA VAL A 47 -21.47 0.21 21.66
C VAL A 47 -20.13 -0.33 21.18
N LYS A 48 -20.12 -1.55 20.65
CA LYS A 48 -18.94 -2.11 20.01
C LYS A 48 -18.65 -1.29 18.75
N GLY A 49 -17.46 -0.70 18.68
CA GLY A 49 -17.01 0.02 17.50
C GLY A 49 -16.99 -0.90 16.25
N PRO A 50 -17.04 -0.33 15.04
CA PRO A 50 -16.92 -1.11 13.82
C PRO A 50 -15.63 -1.93 13.82
N PRO A 51 -15.61 -3.13 13.23
CA PRO A 51 -14.41 -3.95 13.18
C PRO A 51 -13.29 -3.19 12.45
N ALA A 52 -12.05 -3.37 12.91
CA ALA A 52 -10.90 -2.74 12.28
C ALA A 52 -10.82 -3.19 10.80
N ALA A 53 -10.93 -2.25 9.87
CA ALA A 53 -10.97 -2.52 8.44
C ALA A 53 -9.68 -3.18 7.89
N GLY A 54 -8.60 -3.22 8.66
CA GLY A 54 -7.35 -3.88 8.28
C GLY A 54 -6.71 -3.31 7.01
N ALA A 55 -7.02 -2.05 6.66
CA ALA A 55 -6.60 -1.44 5.39
C ALA A 55 -5.06 -1.39 5.21
N PHE A 56 -4.31 -1.33 6.31
CA PHE A 56 -2.85 -1.29 6.31
C PHE A 56 -2.19 -2.61 6.74
N LYS A 57 -2.97 -3.65 7.06
CA LYS A 57 -2.41 -4.93 7.46
C LYS A 57 -1.75 -5.59 6.26
N GLU A 58 -0.48 -6.00 6.43
CA GLU A 58 0.26 -6.77 5.44
C GLU A 58 -0.49 -8.07 5.12
N ARG A 59 -0.42 -8.47 3.86
CA ARG A 59 -1.04 -9.69 3.37
C ARG A 59 0.04 -10.74 3.13
N PRO A 60 -0.23 -12.02 3.41
CA PRO A 60 0.74 -13.08 3.17
C PRO A 60 1.06 -13.20 1.67
N THR A 61 2.32 -13.49 1.36
CA THR A 61 2.76 -13.77 0.00
C THR A 61 2.22 -15.12 -0.48
N LYS A 62 1.76 -15.15 -1.73
CA LYS A 62 1.47 -16.41 -2.41
C LYS A 62 2.78 -17.00 -2.94
N PRO A 63 2.87 -18.33 -3.12
CA PRO A 63 4.02 -18.92 -3.81
C PRO A 63 4.14 -18.33 -5.21
N THR A 64 5.30 -17.75 -5.52
CA THR A 64 5.57 -17.14 -6.83
C THR A 64 5.97 -18.20 -7.85
N ALA A 65 5.66 -17.95 -9.11
CA ALA A 65 6.22 -18.71 -10.23
C ALA A 65 7.73 -18.49 -10.32
N PHE A 66 8.20 -17.28 -9.99
CA PHE A 66 9.63 -16.94 -9.94
C PHE A 66 10.42 -17.92 -9.08
N ARG A 67 10.00 -18.16 -7.84
CA ARG A 67 10.73 -19.05 -6.92
C ARG A 67 10.83 -20.48 -7.45
N LYS A 68 9.74 -20.99 -8.05
CA LYS A 68 9.74 -22.33 -8.66
C LYS A 68 10.70 -22.43 -9.84
N PHE A 69 10.71 -21.45 -10.73
CA PHE A 69 11.61 -21.42 -11.89
C PHE A 69 13.08 -21.28 -11.47
N TYR A 70 13.34 -20.51 -10.40
CA TYR A 70 14.68 -20.40 -9.82
C TYR A 70 15.16 -21.72 -9.22
N GLU A 71 14.33 -22.37 -8.40
CA GLU A 71 14.68 -23.66 -7.79
C GLU A 71 14.87 -24.78 -8.83
N ARG A 72 14.19 -24.71 -9.98
CA ARG A 72 14.39 -25.62 -11.12
C ARG A 72 15.67 -25.33 -11.93
N GLY A 73 16.23 -24.13 -11.82
CA GLY A 73 17.39 -23.70 -12.60
C GLY A 73 17.06 -23.27 -14.05
N ASP A 74 15.79 -22.94 -14.33
CA ASP A 74 15.32 -22.57 -15.67
C ASP A 74 15.70 -21.13 -16.08
N PHE A 75 16.17 -20.31 -15.12
CA PHE A 75 16.58 -18.94 -15.43
C PHE A 75 17.98 -18.87 -16.07
N PRO A 76 18.15 -18.04 -17.11
CA PRO A 76 19.44 -17.81 -17.76
C PRO A 76 20.33 -16.83 -16.95
N ILE A 77 20.34 -16.95 -15.63
CA ILE A 77 21.10 -16.08 -14.71
C ILE A 77 22.01 -16.91 -13.81
N ALA A 78 23.13 -16.32 -13.40
CA ALA A 78 24.07 -16.86 -12.43
C ALA A 78 24.55 -15.76 -11.48
N LEU A 79 24.97 -16.13 -10.27
CA LEU A 79 25.59 -15.20 -9.34
C LEU A 79 27.04 -14.97 -9.75
N GLU A 80 27.41 -13.73 -10.05
CA GLU A 80 28.79 -13.32 -10.27
C GLU A 80 29.28 -12.52 -9.06
N HIS A 81 30.40 -12.96 -8.50
CA HIS A 81 31.07 -12.25 -7.41
C HIS A 81 32.17 -11.37 -8.01
N ASP A 82 31.86 -10.08 -8.17
CA ASP A 82 32.86 -9.07 -8.53
C ASP A 82 33.46 -8.48 -7.24
N THR A 83 34.72 -8.08 -7.29
CA THR A 83 35.44 -7.41 -6.18
C THR A 83 34.76 -6.13 -5.70
N ARG A 84 33.90 -5.53 -6.54
CA ARG A 84 33.13 -4.30 -6.25
C ARG A 84 31.71 -4.56 -5.74
N GLY A 85 31.23 -5.81 -5.73
CA GLY A 85 29.89 -6.19 -5.27
C GLY A 85 29.29 -7.35 -6.06
N ASN A 86 28.10 -7.78 -5.64
CA ASN A 86 27.38 -8.86 -6.31
C ASN A 86 26.73 -8.35 -7.59
N LYS A 87 26.94 -9.05 -8.71
CA LYS A 87 26.22 -8.83 -9.98
C LYS A 87 25.58 -10.12 -10.45
N ILE A 88 24.61 -10.01 -11.34
CA ILE A 88 24.08 -11.18 -12.04
C ILE A 88 24.80 -11.31 -13.38
N ALA A 89 25.29 -12.51 -13.67
CA ALA A 89 25.80 -12.85 -14.99
C ALA A 89 24.70 -13.53 -15.78
N TRP A 90 24.42 -13.01 -16.98
CA TRP A 90 23.46 -13.59 -17.90
C TRP A 90 24.13 -14.69 -18.73
N LYS A 91 23.58 -15.90 -18.69
CA LYS A 91 24.05 -17.05 -19.49
C LYS A 91 23.73 -16.89 -20.98
N VAL A 92 22.69 -16.08 -21.28
CA VAL A 92 22.21 -15.77 -22.63
C VAL A 92 22.12 -14.25 -22.73
N GLU A 93 22.54 -13.69 -23.87
CA GLU A 93 22.42 -12.25 -24.13
C GLU A 93 20.96 -11.79 -23.96
N ILE A 94 20.77 -10.69 -23.23
CA ILE A 94 19.45 -10.16 -22.86
C ILE A 94 18.61 -9.87 -24.12
N GLU A 95 19.27 -9.37 -25.17
CA GLU A 95 18.66 -9.04 -26.46
C GLU A 95 18.08 -10.27 -27.18
N LYS A 96 18.54 -11.49 -26.89
CA LYS A 96 18.04 -12.73 -27.51
C LYS A 96 16.93 -13.41 -26.69
N LEU A 97 16.64 -12.91 -25.50
CA LEU A 97 15.59 -13.48 -24.64
C LEU A 97 14.19 -13.20 -25.19
N ASP A 98 13.27 -14.13 -24.89
CA ASP A 98 11.84 -13.94 -25.10
C ASP A 98 11.22 -13.17 -23.93
N TYR A 99 10.90 -11.91 -24.18
CA TYR A 99 10.32 -11.02 -23.19
C TYR A 99 8.91 -11.42 -22.78
N HIS A 100 8.14 -12.11 -23.63
CA HIS A 100 6.79 -12.57 -23.26
C HIS A 100 6.85 -13.66 -22.19
N HIS A 101 7.91 -14.46 -22.19
CA HIS A 101 8.10 -15.52 -21.21
C HIS A 101 8.80 -15.00 -19.94
N TYR A 102 9.97 -14.37 -20.09
CA TYR A 102 10.84 -14.08 -18.96
C TYR A 102 10.43 -12.82 -18.19
N LEU A 103 10.02 -11.74 -18.85
CA LEU A 103 9.76 -10.47 -18.16
C LEU A 103 8.61 -10.58 -17.15
N PRO A 104 7.44 -11.20 -17.48
CA PRO A 104 6.39 -11.43 -16.50
C PRO A 104 6.83 -12.31 -15.32
N LEU A 105 7.70 -13.30 -15.56
CA LEU A 105 8.24 -14.17 -14.50
C LEU A 105 9.11 -13.37 -13.52
N PHE A 106 9.98 -12.51 -14.03
CA PHE A 106 10.80 -11.62 -13.19
C PHE A 106 9.92 -10.64 -12.40
N PHE A 107 8.88 -10.06 -13.02
CA PHE A 107 7.92 -9.18 -12.34
C PHE A 107 7.09 -9.90 -11.26
N ASP A 108 6.80 -11.20 -11.41
CA ASP A 108 6.16 -11.99 -10.35
C ASP A 108 7.08 -12.11 -9.12
N GLY A 109 8.40 -12.11 -9.34
CA GLY A 109 9.44 -12.06 -8.31
C GLY A 109 9.46 -10.76 -7.48
N LEU A 110 8.73 -9.70 -7.85
CA LEU A 110 8.59 -8.49 -7.01
C LEU A 110 7.98 -8.78 -5.65
N CYS A 111 7.23 -9.88 -5.52
CA CYS A 111 6.65 -10.32 -4.26
C CYS A 111 7.67 -10.97 -3.32
N GLU A 112 8.87 -11.32 -3.81
CA GLU A 112 9.91 -11.98 -3.02
C GLU A 112 10.68 -10.99 -2.14
N MET A 113 10.90 -11.39 -0.88
CA MET A 113 11.67 -10.62 0.11
C MET A 113 12.81 -11.44 0.73
N GLN A 114 12.97 -12.69 0.30
CA GLN A 114 14.00 -13.59 0.84
C GLN A 114 15.22 -13.56 -0.08
N PHE A 115 16.40 -13.41 0.52
CA PHE A 115 17.66 -13.65 -0.18
C PHE A 115 17.80 -15.16 -0.49
N PRO A 116 18.25 -15.57 -1.69
CA PRO A 116 18.76 -14.75 -2.80
C PRO A 116 17.71 -14.29 -3.82
N TYR A 117 16.45 -14.76 -3.71
CA TYR A 117 15.40 -14.53 -4.71
C TYR A 117 15.12 -13.05 -4.98
N GLU A 118 15.04 -12.23 -3.94
CA GLU A 118 14.75 -10.80 -4.10
C GLU A 118 15.84 -10.05 -4.90
N PHE A 119 17.10 -10.48 -4.78
CA PHE A 119 18.23 -9.87 -5.47
C PHE A 119 18.18 -10.18 -6.96
N PHE A 120 17.99 -11.46 -7.31
CA PHE A 120 17.87 -11.89 -8.70
C PHE A 120 16.65 -11.31 -9.40
N ALA A 121 15.51 -11.24 -8.71
CA ALA A 121 14.31 -10.65 -9.28
C ALA A 121 14.53 -9.16 -9.60
N ARG A 122 15.05 -8.38 -8.65
CA ARG A 122 15.26 -6.93 -8.85
C ARG A 122 16.30 -6.63 -9.92
N GLN A 123 17.45 -7.30 -9.87
CA GLN A 123 18.51 -7.06 -10.84
C GLN A 123 18.11 -7.56 -12.24
N GLY A 124 17.41 -8.69 -12.31
CA GLY A 124 16.90 -9.23 -13.57
C GLY A 124 15.91 -8.28 -14.25
N ILE A 125 14.97 -7.71 -13.49
CA ILE A 125 14.05 -6.69 -14.00
C ILE A 125 14.82 -5.48 -14.52
N HIS A 126 15.75 -4.95 -13.72
CA HIS A 126 16.53 -3.77 -14.08
C HIS A 126 17.29 -3.98 -15.40
N ASP A 127 18.04 -5.07 -15.52
CA ASP A 127 18.84 -5.34 -16.71
C ASP A 127 17.97 -5.57 -17.95
N MET A 128 16.83 -6.27 -17.80
CA MET A 128 15.87 -6.49 -18.90
C MET A 128 15.16 -5.22 -19.34
N LEU A 129 14.87 -4.30 -18.42
CA LEU A 129 14.26 -3.02 -18.75
C LEU A 129 15.27 -2.07 -19.41
N GLU A 130 16.54 -2.11 -18.99
CA GLU A 130 17.59 -1.29 -19.56
C GLU A 130 17.95 -1.70 -21.01
N HIS A 131 18.01 -3.01 -21.29
CA HIS A 131 18.42 -3.54 -22.60
C HIS A 131 17.26 -4.06 -23.46
N GLY A 132 16.01 -3.90 -23.00
CA GLY A 132 14.85 -4.47 -23.69
C GLY A 132 14.34 -3.67 -24.87
N GLY A 133 14.49 -2.34 -24.82
CA GLY A 133 14.00 -1.41 -25.85
C GLY A 133 12.57 -1.75 -26.32
N ASN A 134 12.41 -1.95 -27.62
CA ASN A 134 11.10 -2.13 -28.26
C ASN A 134 10.38 -3.45 -27.89
N LYS A 135 11.06 -4.40 -27.22
CA LYS A 135 10.47 -5.66 -26.77
C LYS A 135 9.59 -5.51 -25.53
N ILE A 136 9.71 -4.39 -24.80
CA ILE A 136 8.99 -4.15 -23.54
C ILE A 136 7.53 -3.81 -23.81
N LEU A 137 7.28 -2.92 -24.79
CA LEU A 137 5.94 -2.42 -25.15
C LEU A 137 4.87 -3.53 -25.36
N PRO A 138 5.12 -4.60 -26.15
CA PRO A 138 4.10 -5.64 -26.37
C PRO A 138 3.79 -6.47 -25.10
N VAL A 139 4.66 -6.46 -24.10
CA VAL A 139 4.53 -7.27 -22.89
C VAL A 139 3.79 -6.54 -21.76
N ILE A 140 3.59 -5.22 -21.86
CA ILE A 140 2.92 -4.39 -20.83
C ILE A 140 1.63 -5.00 -20.27
N PRO A 141 0.68 -5.52 -21.08
CA PRO A 141 -0.56 -6.10 -20.54
C PRO A 141 -0.31 -7.26 -19.57
N GLN A 142 0.76 -8.03 -19.77
CA GLN A 142 1.11 -9.18 -18.93
C GLN A 142 1.75 -8.76 -17.59
N LEU A 143 2.37 -7.58 -17.53
CA LEU A 143 3.02 -7.07 -16.32
C LEU A 143 2.03 -6.52 -15.29
N ILE A 144 0.83 -6.14 -15.71
CA ILE A 144 -0.17 -5.49 -14.85
C ILE A 144 -0.58 -6.36 -13.66
N ILE A 145 -0.76 -7.66 -13.88
CA ILE A 145 -1.18 -8.59 -12.82
C ILE A 145 -0.07 -8.78 -11.77
N PRO A 146 1.19 -9.11 -12.13
CA PRO A 146 2.32 -9.14 -11.20
C PRO A 146 2.49 -7.85 -10.39
N ILE A 147 2.46 -6.68 -11.05
CA ILE A 147 2.58 -5.36 -10.39
C ILE A 147 1.47 -5.17 -9.36
N LYS A 148 0.23 -5.45 -9.76
CA LYS A 148 -0.94 -5.35 -8.88
C LYS A 148 -0.80 -6.30 -7.69
N ASN A 149 -0.31 -7.52 -7.89
CA ASN A 149 -0.12 -8.50 -6.82
C ASN A 149 0.94 -8.02 -5.82
N ALA A 150 2.08 -7.52 -6.30
CA ALA A 150 3.16 -6.98 -5.47
C ALA A 150 2.68 -5.80 -4.61
N LEU A 151 2.00 -4.82 -5.21
CA LEU A 151 1.44 -3.68 -4.48
C LEU A 151 0.37 -4.12 -3.45
N ASN A 152 -0.42 -5.14 -3.78
CA ASN A 152 -1.49 -5.64 -2.90
C ASN A 152 -0.99 -6.33 -1.63
N LEU A 153 0.29 -6.69 -1.54
CA LEU A 153 0.91 -7.23 -0.31
C LEU A 153 0.87 -6.23 0.84
N ARG A 154 0.78 -4.93 0.55
CA ARG A 154 0.78 -3.85 1.54
C ARG A 154 2.05 -3.80 2.40
N ASN A 155 3.11 -4.48 1.96
CA ASN A 155 4.42 -4.41 2.58
C ASN A 155 5.17 -3.18 2.05
N ARG A 156 5.72 -2.36 2.97
CA ARG A 156 6.42 -1.12 2.62
C ARG A 156 7.57 -1.35 1.66
N GLN A 157 8.42 -2.33 1.94
CA GLN A 157 9.64 -2.57 1.15
C GLN A 157 9.25 -2.92 -0.29
N VAL A 158 8.36 -3.90 -0.47
CA VAL A 158 7.85 -4.33 -1.79
C VAL A 158 7.22 -3.17 -2.56
N ILE A 159 6.42 -2.33 -1.90
CA ILE A 159 5.83 -1.14 -2.54
C ILE A 159 6.92 -0.20 -3.05
N CYS A 160 7.93 0.12 -2.23
CA CYS A 160 9.01 1.01 -2.65
C CYS A 160 9.78 0.47 -3.84
N ILE A 161 10.09 -0.83 -3.84
CA ILE A 161 10.80 -1.48 -4.96
C ILE A 161 9.92 -1.46 -6.22
N THR A 162 8.64 -1.81 -6.08
CA THR A 162 7.71 -1.83 -7.21
C THR A 162 7.54 -0.43 -7.83
N LEU A 163 7.50 0.62 -7.00
CA LEU A 163 7.46 2.00 -7.48
C LEU A 163 8.73 2.39 -8.25
N LYS A 164 9.93 2.04 -7.76
CA LYS A 164 11.19 2.26 -8.47
C LYS A 164 11.22 1.53 -9.81
N VAL A 165 10.74 0.28 -9.84
CA VAL A 165 10.60 -0.50 -11.08
C VAL A 165 9.60 0.14 -12.05
N LEU A 166 8.48 0.67 -11.56
CA LEU A 166 7.51 1.39 -12.38
C LEU A 166 8.10 2.68 -12.97
N GLN A 167 8.91 3.41 -12.20
CA GLN A 167 9.64 4.58 -12.70
C GLN A 167 10.62 4.20 -13.80
N HIS A 168 11.37 3.10 -13.64
CA HIS A 168 12.26 2.60 -14.69
C HIS A 168 11.47 2.20 -15.93
N LEU A 169 10.40 1.40 -15.77
CA LEU A 169 9.56 0.89 -16.85
C LEU A 169 9.04 1.97 -17.79
N VAL A 170 8.57 3.10 -17.26
CA VAL A 170 8.02 4.19 -18.10
C VAL A 170 9.09 4.99 -18.85
N VAL A 171 10.36 4.88 -18.44
CA VAL A 171 11.51 5.51 -19.11
C VAL A 171 12.22 4.53 -20.04
N SER A 172 12.02 3.22 -19.88
CA SER A 172 12.75 2.17 -20.62
C SER A 172 12.54 2.16 -22.13
N ALA A 173 11.36 2.57 -22.63
CA ALA A 173 11.09 2.59 -24.06
C ALA A 173 9.99 3.59 -24.44
N ASP A 174 10.00 4.01 -25.70
CA ASP A 174 9.01 4.93 -26.26
C ASP A 174 7.60 4.32 -26.18
N MET A 175 6.61 5.19 -25.95
CA MET A 175 5.18 4.84 -25.84
C MET A 175 4.80 3.91 -24.67
N VAL A 176 5.74 3.43 -23.84
CA VAL A 176 5.41 2.57 -22.69
C VAL A 176 4.52 3.30 -21.69
N GLY A 177 4.81 4.57 -21.40
CA GLY A 177 3.99 5.39 -20.52
C GLY A 177 2.55 5.58 -21.03
N GLU A 178 2.38 5.78 -22.34
CA GLU A 178 1.07 5.85 -22.99
C GLU A 178 0.32 4.52 -22.95
N ALA A 179 1.03 3.40 -23.18
CA ALA A 179 0.44 2.05 -23.12
C ALA A 179 0.01 1.65 -21.70
N LEU A 180 0.58 2.26 -20.66
CA LEU A 180 0.24 1.99 -19.26
C LEU A 180 -1.07 2.67 -18.82
N VAL A 181 -1.48 3.74 -19.51
CA VAL A 181 -2.66 4.57 -19.20
C VAL A 181 -3.95 3.76 -18.94
N PRO A 182 -4.34 2.80 -19.80
CA PRO A 182 -5.58 2.05 -19.61
C PRO A 182 -5.60 1.23 -18.30
N TYR A 183 -4.42 0.95 -17.74
CA TYR A 183 -4.23 0.08 -16.58
C TYR A 183 -4.11 0.83 -15.26
N TYR A 184 -4.05 2.17 -15.27
CA TYR A 184 -3.93 2.96 -14.04
C TYR A 184 -5.04 2.71 -13.03
N ARG A 185 -6.27 2.43 -13.48
CA ARG A 185 -7.39 2.07 -12.60
C ARG A 185 -7.14 0.81 -11.76
N GLN A 186 -6.27 -0.08 -12.23
CA GLN A 186 -5.93 -1.32 -11.52
C GLN A 186 -4.80 -1.12 -10.50
N VAL A 187 -3.85 -0.23 -10.79
CA VAL A 187 -2.61 -0.03 -10.02
C VAL A 187 -2.75 1.08 -8.97
N LEU A 188 -3.32 2.23 -9.36
CA LEU A 188 -3.40 3.43 -8.52
C LEU A 188 -4.21 3.30 -7.21
N PRO A 189 -5.28 2.48 -7.11
CA PRO A 189 -6.06 2.41 -5.88
C PRO A 189 -5.25 2.03 -4.64
N ILE A 190 -4.19 1.25 -4.81
CA ILE A 190 -3.33 0.79 -3.72
C ILE A 190 -2.42 1.93 -3.26
N LEU A 191 -1.84 2.69 -4.19
CA LEU A 191 -0.99 3.85 -3.89
C LEU A 191 -1.74 4.90 -3.09
N ASN A 192 -3.04 5.10 -3.37
CA ASN A 192 -3.86 6.07 -2.65
C ASN A 192 -4.00 5.77 -1.15
N ILE A 193 -3.88 4.50 -0.73
CA ILE A 193 -3.88 4.12 0.70
C ILE A 193 -2.61 4.64 1.39
N PHE A 194 -1.48 4.60 0.70
CA PHE A 194 -0.16 4.91 1.26
C PHE A 194 0.33 6.34 0.95
N LYS A 195 -0.40 7.09 0.12
CA LYS A 195 -0.01 8.46 -0.29
C LYS A 195 0.28 9.41 0.88
N ASN A 196 -0.47 9.28 1.98
CA ASN A 196 -0.30 10.14 3.15
C ASN A 196 0.59 9.53 4.24
N LYS A 197 1.20 8.34 4.01
CA LYS A 197 2.20 7.76 4.92
C LYS A 197 3.56 8.42 4.66
N ASN A 198 3.67 9.68 5.03
CA ASN A 198 4.95 10.38 5.05
C ASN A 198 5.59 10.21 6.45
N VAL A 199 6.90 9.95 6.50
CA VAL A 199 7.66 10.03 7.75
C VAL A 199 7.80 11.52 8.06
N ASN A 200 6.94 12.05 8.93
CA ASN A 200 7.04 13.44 9.35
C ASN A 200 8.12 13.56 10.44
N SER A 201 9.35 13.82 10.02
CA SER A 201 10.50 13.92 10.94
C SER A 201 10.54 15.23 11.74
N GLY A 202 9.49 16.05 11.73
CA GLY A 202 9.42 17.29 12.51
C GLY A 202 10.63 18.20 12.25
N ASP A 203 11.35 18.56 13.31
CA ASP A 203 12.59 19.34 13.27
C ASP A 203 13.86 18.46 13.14
N GLY A 204 13.69 17.14 13.02
CA GLY A 204 14.78 16.18 12.83
C GLY A 204 15.09 15.98 11.35
N ILE A 205 16.38 16.06 11.00
CA ILE A 205 16.87 15.76 9.64
C ILE A 205 16.76 14.24 9.42
N ASP A 206 16.00 13.83 8.41
CA ASP A 206 15.90 12.43 7.99
C ASP A 206 17.12 12.02 7.14
N TYR A 207 18.06 11.30 7.75
CA TYR A 207 19.23 10.77 7.05
C TYR A 207 18.91 9.58 6.12
N SER A 208 17.69 9.04 6.13
CA SER A 208 17.28 7.92 5.26
C SER A 208 16.89 8.35 3.83
N GLN A 209 16.90 9.66 3.55
CA GLN A 209 16.72 10.26 2.22
C GLN A 209 17.56 9.58 1.14
N GLN A 210 18.83 9.27 1.45
CA GLN A 210 19.77 8.65 0.50
C GLN A 210 19.33 7.25 0.02
N LYS A 211 18.55 6.52 0.84
CA LYS A 211 18.03 5.19 0.49
C LYS A 211 16.69 5.23 -0.25
N ARG A 212 16.05 6.41 -0.36
CA ARG A 212 14.70 6.59 -0.93
C ARG A 212 13.70 5.58 -0.36
N GLU A 213 13.52 5.58 0.96
CA GLU A 213 12.58 4.68 1.66
C GLU A 213 11.24 5.35 2.02
N ASN A 214 11.12 6.66 1.82
CA ASN A 214 9.87 7.38 2.06
C ASN A 214 8.83 7.03 0.98
N ILE A 215 7.78 6.32 1.38
CA ILE A 215 6.73 5.87 0.45
C ILE A 215 5.96 7.05 -0.15
N GLY A 216 5.68 8.09 0.66
CA GLY A 216 4.87 9.23 0.23
C GLY A 216 5.53 9.99 -0.91
N ASP A 217 6.81 10.31 -0.74
CA ASP A 217 7.60 11.05 -1.74
C ASP A 217 7.80 10.19 -3.00
N LEU A 218 8.08 8.90 -2.84
CA LEU A 218 8.26 7.99 -3.97
C LEU A 218 6.96 7.78 -4.76
N ILE A 219 5.80 7.74 -4.09
CA ILE A 219 4.50 7.73 -4.78
C ILE A 219 4.33 9.00 -5.59
N GLN A 220 4.62 10.17 -5.01
CA GLN A 220 4.45 11.45 -5.68
C GLN A 220 5.35 11.54 -6.92
N GLU A 221 6.62 11.19 -6.80
CA GLU A 221 7.57 11.13 -7.92
C GLU A 221 7.12 10.14 -9.00
N THR A 222 6.60 8.97 -8.63
CA THR A 222 6.11 7.98 -9.59
C THR A 222 4.90 8.50 -10.37
N LEU A 223 3.99 9.21 -9.69
CA LEU A 223 2.84 9.84 -10.35
C LEU A 223 3.27 10.95 -11.32
N GLU A 224 4.30 11.72 -10.98
CA GLU A 224 4.87 12.75 -11.87
C GLU A 224 5.56 12.12 -13.08
N ALA A 225 6.27 10.99 -12.90
CA ALA A 225 6.82 10.22 -14.02
C ALA A 225 5.70 9.73 -14.95
N PHE A 226 4.62 9.17 -14.39
CA PHE A 226 3.45 8.74 -15.18
C PHE A 226 2.79 9.89 -15.94
N GLU A 227 2.75 11.09 -15.36
CA GLU A 227 2.23 12.29 -16.03
C GLU A 227 3.17 12.77 -17.15
N ARG A 228 4.48 12.74 -16.92
CA ARG A 228 5.50 13.17 -17.89
C ARG A 228 5.54 12.27 -19.12
N TYR A 229 5.45 10.95 -18.94
CA TYR A 229 5.58 9.96 -20.02
C TYR A 229 4.23 9.41 -20.52
N GLY A 230 3.10 9.82 -19.92
CA GLY A 230 1.76 9.34 -20.25
C GLY A 230 1.03 10.07 -21.40
N GLY A 231 1.70 11.01 -22.07
CA GLY A 231 1.16 11.76 -23.21
C GLY A 231 0.24 12.95 -22.86
N GLY A 232 -0.04 13.79 -23.86
CA GLY A 232 -0.61 15.14 -23.69
C GLY A 232 -2.04 15.26 -23.14
N ASN A 233 -2.81 14.16 -23.09
CA ASN A 233 -4.23 14.20 -22.69
C ASN A 233 -4.52 13.60 -21.29
N HIS A 234 -3.51 13.09 -20.59
CA HIS A 234 -3.73 12.26 -19.39
C HIS A 234 -3.69 13.01 -18.05
N ILE A 235 -3.24 14.27 -18.05
CA ILE A 235 -3.17 15.15 -16.85
C ILE A 235 -4.53 15.22 -16.11
N THR A 236 -5.65 15.00 -16.80
CA THR A 236 -6.98 15.03 -16.21
C THR A 236 -7.38 13.72 -15.54
N LEU A 237 -6.99 12.55 -16.05
CA LEU A 237 -7.51 11.26 -15.54
C LEU A 237 -6.85 10.82 -14.22
N THR A 238 -5.52 10.96 -14.08
CA THR A 238 -4.87 10.71 -12.77
C THR A 238 -5.39 11.65 -11.70
N LYS A 239 -5.55 12.93 -12.04
CA LYS A 239 -6.02 13.98 -11.12
C LYS A 239 -7.51 13.82 -10.79
N ILE A 240 -8.39 13.57 -11.76
CA ILE A 240 -9.84 13.40 -11.53
C ILE A 240 -10.12 12.11 -10.75
N GLU A 241 -9.46 10.99 -11.04
CA GLU A 241 -9.71 9.73 -10.33
C GLU A 241 -9.14 9.76 -8.89
N LEU A 242 -8.01 10.44 -8.67
CA LEU A 242 -7.48 10.73 -7.33
C LEU A 242 -8.33 11.76 -6.55
N MET A 243 -8.90 12.77 -7.23
CA MET A 243 -9.73 13.79 -6.58
C MET A 243 -11.17 13.31 -6.31
N SER A 244 -11.74 12.45 -7.15
CA SER A 244 -13.12 11.95 -7.01
C SER A 244 -13.33 11.15 -5.72
N LYS A 245 -12.34 10.37 -5.27
CA LYS A 245 -12.39 9.70 -3.94
C LYS A 245 -12.21 10.66 -2.77
N ARG A 246 -11.55 11.81 -2.98
CA ARG A 246 -11.35 12.86 -1.96
C ARG A 246 -12.63 13.69 -1.72
N GLN A 247 -13.55 13.73 -2.68
CA GLN A 247 -14.89 14.31 -2.53
C GLN A 247 -15.86 13.34 -1.84
N LYS A 248 -15.81 12.03 -2.13
CA LYS A 248 -16.70 11.05 -1.48
C LYS A 248 -16.46 10.88 0.04
N ALA A 249 -15.30 11.29 0.55
CA ALA A 249 -14.95 11.28 1.97
C ALA A 249 -15.33 12.58 2.72
N ARG A 250 -15.72 13.64 2.03
CA ARG A 250 -16.19 14.90 2.61
C ARG A 250 -17.63 15.08 2.17
N GLY A 251 -18.57 14.54 2.96
CA GLY A 251 -20.01 14.58 2.66
C GLY A 251 -20.48 15.98 2.28
N TRP A 252 -20.62 16.23 0.98
CA TRP A 252 -21.27 17.39 0.40
C TRP A 252 -22.21 16.88 -0.68
N THR A 253 -23.49 16.92 -0.34
CA THR A 253 -24.61 16.83 -1.27
C THR A 253 -24.75 18.16 -2.00
N ALA A 254 -24.43 18.21 -3.30
CA ALA A 254 -24.95 19.23 -4.21
C ALA A 254 -24.79 18.78 -5.69
N PRO A 255 -25.70 19.17 -6.60
CA PRO A 255 -26.06 18.37 -7.77
C PRO A 255 -25.14 18.61 -8.98
N LEU A 256 -24.73 17.51 -9.60
CA LEU A 256 -24.05 17.49 -10.89
C LEU A 256 -25.07 17.64 -12.01
N HIS A 257 -25.27 18.85 -12.52
CA HIS A 257 -25.82 19.09 -13.85
C HIS A 257 -24.79 19.92 -14.62
N HIS A 258 -23.96 19.26 -15.45
CA HIS A 258 -23.13 19.79 -16.56
C HIS A 258 -21.77 19.08 -16.80
N SER A 259 -21.59 17.81 -16.42
CA SER A 259 -20.35 17.09 -16.80
C SER A 259 -20.48 15.58 -16.95
N VAL A 260 -21.64 15.10 -17.42
CA VAL A 260 -21.81 13.68 -17.80
C VAL A 260 -21.91 13.50 -19.31
N ASP A 261 -22.17 14.56 -20.08
CA ASP A 261 -22.38 14.46 -21.53
C ASP A 261 -21.10 14.40 -22.37
N MET A 262 -19.91 14.59 -21.78
CA MET A 262 -18.64 14.49 -22.54
C MET A 262 -18.01 13.10 -22.53
N ILE A 263 -18.40 12.22 -21.60
CA ILE A 263 -17.78 10.88 -21.47
C ILE A 263 -18.46 9.87 -22.40
N ASN A 264 -19.75 10.01 -22.69
CA ASN A 264 -20.47 9.10 -23.58
C ASN A 264 -20.13 9.32 -25.07
N THR A 265 -19.68 10.50 -25.47
CA THR A 265 -19.37 10.81 -26.87
C THR A 265 -18.02 10.23 -27.33
N TYR A 266 -17.11 9.95 -26.39
CA TYR A 266 -15.76 9.44 -26.72
C TYR A 266 -15.67 7.91 -26.76
N TYR A 267 -16.51 7.19 -26.00
CA TYR A 267 -16.56 5.72 -26.08
C TYR A 267 -17.43 5.20 -27.24
N ALA A 268 -18.39 5.98 -27.73
CA ALA A 268 -19.22 5.59 -28.87
C ALA A 268 -18.48 5.68 -30.22
N LYS A 269 -17.41 6.48 -30.34
CA LYS A 269 -16.67 6.65 -31.60
C LYS A 269 -15.55 5.62 -31.84
N SER A 270 -15.05 4.94 -30.80
CA SER A 270 -14.01 3.91 -30.96
C SER A 270 -14.55 2.49 -31.12
N CYS A 271 -15.85 2.26 -30.86
CA CYS A 271 -16.48 0.94 -31.07
C CYS A 271 -17.22 0.80 -32.41
N CYS A 272 -17.45 1.90 -33.16
CA CYS A 272 -18.21 1.86 -34.41
C CYS A 272 -17.35 1.67 -35.68
N THR A 273 -16.01 1.67 -35.58
CA THR A 273 -15.10 1.60 -36.75
C THR A 273 -14.43 0.24 -36.95
N ARG A 274 -14.99 -0.86 -36.41
CA ARG A 274 -14.44 -2.21 -36.60
C ARG A 274 -15.48 -3.27 -37.00
N TRP A 275 -16.58 -2.86 -37.63
CA TRP A 275 -17.62 -3.78 -38.15
C TRP A 275 -18.19 -3.40 -39.53
N PHE A 276 -17.46 -2.65 -40.35
CA PHE A 276 -17.79 -2.53 -41.78
C PHE A 276 -16.52 -2.23 -42.61
N GLN A 277 -15.88 -3.32 -43.06
CA GLN A 277 -15.06 -3.55 -44.26
C GLN A 277 -14.01 -4.62 -43.97
#